data_AF-A0A351KV19-F1
#
_entry.id   AF-A0A351KV19-F1
#
_cell.length_a   1.000
_cell.length_b   1.000
_cell.length_c   1.000
_cell.angle_alpha   90.00
_cell.angle_beta   90.00
_cell.angle_gamma   90.00
#
_symmetry.space_group_name_H-M   'P 1'
#
loop_
_entity.id
_entity.type
_entity.pdbx_description
1 polymer ?
#
loop_
_entity_poly.entity_id
_entity_poly.type
_entity_poly.pdbx_seq_one_letter_code
_entity_poly.pdbx_strand_id
1 'polypeptide(L)'
;MRKTKLGLLVAASTGSALLAISPSAFALSEAERLERLEKTLQKLEQRLEASESENKALRSELSKGEHGAKVKGGKTSGHLVAEENSAASTASALSGKPITQSEYKALDTKVKLLERKFEVEKEVSDNARKSAAKVDVGQNGFKIGTADGDWQLRLRGFIQADFAGFLNDNLPGNGTGVGWDNTLGANGAPITYYPNGLAQDRFQVTRARLQFAGTIAKYTDFLIAEDFGQGQSRLFDAWADFHYYQPLSFAFGKMKGPQDLERLQTATNLVFDQRGYPTQLSANRQVGAMVHGEFGGPGFDTKYVSNISHSTEFFSYQAGIFNGSFDNQAVQNSDSTSFSQKEYAGRVFAHPFRSAEFEPIQRLGIGFAGNYTDF
;
A
#
# COMPACT_ATOMS: atom_id res chain seq x y z
N MET A 1 -33.76 -3.46 -52.60
CA MET A 1 -32.64 -2.63 -52.10
C MET A 1 -32.88 -2.31 -50.63
N ARG A 2 -32.30 -3.09 -49.70
CA ARG A 2 -32.28 -2.75 -48.26
C ARG A 2 -30.86 -2.29 -47.94
N LYS A 3 -30.69 -1.02 -47.57
CA LYS A 3 -29.40 -0.45 -47.20
C LYS A 3 -29.04 -0.93 -45.79
N THR A 4 -28.00 -1.76 -45.72
CA THR A 4 -27.22 -2.12 -44.54
C THR A 4 -26.66 -0.85 -43.89
N LYS A 5 -26.72 -0.73 -42.56
CA LYS A 5 -25.86 0.18 -41.80
C LYS A 5 -25.11 -0.62 -40.73
N LEU A 6 -23.85 -0.86 -41.05
CA LEU A 6 -22.81 -1.39 -40.19
C LEU A 6 -22.37 -0.25 -39.26
N GLY A 7 -22.55 -0.40 -37.95
CA GLY A 7 -22.05 0.56 -36.95
C GLY A 7 -20.66 0.15 -36.48
N LEU A 8 -19.62 0.80 -37.02
CA LEU A 8 -18.23 0.67 -36.59
C LEU A 8 -18.03 1.49 -35.31
N LEU A 9 -17.78 0.83 -34.18
CA LEU A 9 -17.39 1.48 -32.94
C LEU A 9 -15.87 1.69 -32.97
N VAL A 10 -15.42 2.92 -33.19
CA VAL A 10 -14.00 3.32 -33.06
C VAL A 10 -13.82 3.88 -31.65
N ALA A 11 -13.25 3.08 -30.75
CA ALA A 11 -12.73 3.55 -29.48
C ALA A 11 -11.25 3.92 -29.69
N ALA A 12 -10.94 5.21 -29.79
CA ALA A 12 -9.58 5.72 -29.83
C ALA A 12 -9.13 6.06 -28.41
N SER A 13 -8.34 5.18 -27.79
CA SER A 13 -7.55 5.53 -26.61
C SER A 13 -6.15 5.92 -27.07
N THR A 14 -5.85 7.21 -27.00
CA THR A 14 -4.50 7.74 -27.25
C THR A 14 -3.56 7.25 -26.16
N GLY A 15 -2.64 6.37 -26.54
CA GLY A 15 -1.57 5.89 -25.69
C GLY A 15 -0.58 6.99 -25.32
N SER A 16 -0.22 7.06 -24.05
CA SER A 16 0.89 7.90 -23.58
C SER A 16 2.21 7.22 -23.95
N ALA A 17 2.86 7.73 -25.00
CA ALA A 17 4.24 7.42 -25.33
C ALA A 17 5.17 8.17 -24.35
N LEU A 18 5.89 7.42 -23.51
CA LEU A 18 7.01 7.96 -22.74
C LEU A 18 8.26 7.92 -23.63
N LEU A 19 8.64 9.11 -24.10
CA LEU A 19 9.91 9.40 -24.77
C LEU A 19 11.07 9.01 -23.84
N ALA A 20 11.81 7.96 -24.19
CA ALA A 20 13.09 7.65 -23.57
C ALA A 20 14.14 8.62 -24.12
N ILE A 21 14.50 9.64 -23.34
CA ILE A 21 15.72 10.44 -23.60
C ILE A 21 16.85 9.78 -22.82
N SER A 22 17.71 9.05 -23.51
CA SER A 22 19.03 8.69 -22.99
C SER A 22 19.93 9.92 -23.11
N PRO A 23 20.52 10.43 -22.02
CA PRO A 23 21.72 11.25 -22.14
C PRO A 23 22.91 10.28 -22.17
N SER A 24 23.41 10.01 -23.38
CA SER A 24 24.80 9.61 -23.55
C SER A 24 25.69 10.74 -23.02
N ALA A 25 26.02 10.66 -21.73
CA ALA A 25 26.93 11.60 -21.10
C ALA A 25 28.34 11.36 -21.65
N PHE A 26 28.85 12.38 -22.32
CA PHE A 26 30.23 12.57 -22.74
C PHE A 26 31.22 11.97 -21.74
N ALA A 27 32.08 11.06 -22.21
CA ALA A 27 33.20 10.55 -21.42
C ALA A 27 34.17 11.71 -21.15
N LEU A 28 34.14 12.26 -19.91
CA LEU A 28 35.15 13.21 -19.42
C LEU A 28 36.54 12.60 -19.56
N SER A 29 37.51 13.41 -19.95
CA SER A 29 38.93 13.01 -19.97
C SER A 29 39.41 12.65 -18.55
N GLU A 30 40.42 11.80 -18.45
CA GLU A 30 40.91 11.26 -17.17
C GLU A 30 41.41 12.37 -16.22
N ALA A 31 41.95 13.45 -16.78
CA ALA A 31 42.37 14.65 -16.06
C ALA A 31 41.17 15.41 -15.44
N GLU A 32 40.06 15.57 -16.18
CA GLU A 32 38.87 16.25 -15.66
C GLU A 32 38.12 15.40 -14.62
N ARG A 33 38.25 14.06 -14.70
CA ARG A 33 37.77 13.14 -13.65
C ARG A 33 38.57 13.28 -12.36
N LEU A 34 39.89 13.39 -12.45
CA LEU A 34 40.77 13.61 -11.29
C LEU A 34 40.51 14.96 -10.63
N GLU A 35 40.38 16.04 -11.41
CA GLU A 35 40.09 17.37 -10.86
C GLU A 35 38.71 17.40 -10.17
N ARG A 36 37.71 16.71 -10.72
CA ARG A 36 36.41 16.55 -10.06
C ARG A 36 36.50 15.73 -8.79
N LEU A 37 37.29 14.66 -8.77
CA LEU A 37 37.51 13.82 -7.59
C LEU A 37 38.18 14.62 -6.47
N GLU A 38 39.22 15.39 -6.77
CA GLU A 38 39.89 16.27 -5.82
C GLU A 38 38.94 17.33 -5.26
N LYS A 39 38.15 17.99 -6.12
CA LYS A 39 37.12 18.95 -5.67
C LYS A 39 36.05 18.29 -4.80
N THR A 40 35.65 17.05 -5.09
CA THR A 40 34.70 16.33 -4.25
C THR A 40 35.30 15.92 -2.91
N LEU A 41 36.58 15.52 -2.88
CA LEU A 41 37.29 15.18 -1.64
C LEU A 41 37.44 16.40 -0.74
N GLN A 42 37.89 17.54 -1.28
CA GLN A 42 37.96 18.80 -0.52
C GLN A 42 36.60 19.23 0.03
N LYS A 43 35.53 19.04 -0.74
CA LYS A 43 34.17 19.37 -0.29
C LYS A 43 33.66 18.41 0.79
N LEU A 44 34.10 17.15 0.77
CA LEU A 44 33.79 16.16 1.82
C LEU A 44 34.59 16.44 3.09
N GLU A 45 35.87 16.79 2.98
CA GLU A 45 36.72 17.21 4.11
C GLU A 45 36.14 18.46 4.80
N GLN A 46 35.75 19.49 4.03
CA GLN A 46 35.08 20.68 4.58
C GLN A 46 33.76 20.35 5.30
N ARG A 47 32.98 19.39 4.79
CA ARG A 47 31.74 18.95 5.45
C ARG A 47 32.00 18.14 6.71
N LEU A 48 33.07 17.34 6.72
CA LEU A 48 33.49 16.60 7.90
C LEU A 48 33.95 17.56 9.00
N GLU A 49 34.81 18.53 8.68
CA GLU A 49 35.27 19.56 9.62
C GLU A 49 34.10 20.40 10.17
N ALA A 50 33.15 20.78 9.31
CA ALA A 50 31.94 21.49 9.75
C ALA A 50 31.12 20.64 10.73
N SER A 51 30.86 19.37 10.41
CA SER A 51 30.15 18.43 11.28
C SER A 51 30.89 18.18 12.62
N GLU A 52 32.21 18.04 12.59
CA GLU A 52 33.02 17.89 13.80
C GLU A 52 33.03 19.14 14.67
N SER A 53 33.03 20.33 14.06
CA SER A 53 32.94 21.61 14.77
C SER A 53 31.56 21.81 15.42
N GLU A 54 30.48 21.42 14.74
CA GLU A 54 29.11 21.47 15.26
C GLU A 54 28.93 20.47 16.41
N ASN A 55 29.45 19.25 16.27
CA ASN A 55 29.47 18.25 17.34
C ASN A 55 30.32 18.69 18.54
N LYS A 56 31.44 19.40 18.32
CA LYS A 56 32.26 19.97 19.39
C LYS A 56 31.54 21.13 20.10
N ALA A 57 30.80 21.96 19.35
CA ALA A 57 29.98 23.03 19.91
C ALA A 57 28.83 22.46 20.76
N LEU A 58 28.10 21.46 20.26
CA LEU A 58 27.05 20.75 20.99
C LEU A 58 27.58 20.10 22.28
N ARG A 59 28.77 19.48 22.25
CA ARG A 59 29.43 18.94 23.44
C ARG A 59 29.82 20.02 24.46
N SER A 60 30.18 21.22 23.99
CA SER A 60 30.50 22.36 24.85
C SER A 60 29.25 23.05 25.43
N GLU A 61 28.11 22.96 24.75
CA GLU A 61 26.82 23.41 25.27
C GLU A 61 26.25 22.41 26.30
N LEU A 62 26.40 21.12 26.04
CA LEU A 62 26.07 20.05 26.99
C LEU A 62 26.90 20.16 28.28
N SER A 63 28.19 20.50 28.20
CA SER A 63 29.03 20.68 29.41
C SER A 63 28.71 21.96 30.21
N LYS A 64 28.12 22.99 29.57
CA LYS A 64 27.59 24.19 30.24
C LYS A 64 26.24 23.93 30.92
N GLY A 65 25.48 22.92 30.47
CA GLY A 65 24.23 22.49 31.08
C GLY A 65 24.38 21.72 32.41
N GLU A 66 25.58 21.22 32.74
CA GLU A 66 25.80 20.36 33.91
C GLU A 66 26.39 21.08 35.15
N HIS A 67 26.66 22.39 35.12
CA HIS A 67 27.17 23.13 36.29
C HIS A 67 26.06 23.83 37.10
N GLY A 68 25.09 23.02 37.53
CA GLY A 68 24.00 23.40 38.43
C GLY A 68 23.92 22.57 39.71
N ALA A 69 25.04 22.12 40.31
CA ALA A 69 25.03 21.52 41.65
C ALA A 69 26.37 21.77 42.38
N LYS A 70 26.30 22.51 43.50
CA LYS A 70 27.40 22.85 44.42
C LYS A 70 27.97 21.61 45.14
N VAL A 71 29.30 21.50 45.26
CA VAL A 71 30.00 21.11 46.51
C VAL A 71 31.37 21.82 46.60
N LYS A 72 31.71 22.25 47.83
CA LYS A 72 32.84 23.08 48.26
C LYS A 72 34.17 22.29 48.37
N GLY A 73 35.29 23.00 48.13
CA GLY A 73 36.43 23.04 49.05
C GLY A 73 37.75 22.38 48.61
N GLY A 74 38.86 23.13 48.73
CA GLY A 74 40.21 22.56 48.91
C GLY A 74 41.34 23.18 48.07
N LYS A 75 42.04 24.18 48.63
CA LYS A 75 43.30 24.79 48.15
C LYS A 75 44.52 23.85 48.32
N THR A 76 45.54 24.02 47.48
CA THR A 76 46.99 24.21 47.77
C THR A 76 47.76 24.05 46.44
N SER A 77 48.34 25.09 45.83
CA SER A 77 49.57 25.86 46.12
C SER A 77 50.89 25.11 45.91
N GLY A 78 51.62 25.51 44.85
CA GLY A 78 53.07 25.73 44.86
C GLY A 78 53.95 24.70 44.15
N HIS A 79 54.58 25.07 43.02
CA HIS A 79 55.97 25.55 43.01
C HIS A 79 56.36 26.10 41.64
N LEU A 80 57.07 27.22 41.66
CA LEU A 80 57.74 27.90 40.55
C LEU A 80 59.03 27.14 40.21
N VAL A 81 59.45 27.11 38.93
CA VAL A 81 60.79 27.57 38.50
C VAL A 81 60.70 27.87 37.00
N ALA A 82 61.12 29.08 36.64
CA ALA A 82 61.37 29.53 35.28
C ALA A 82 62.74 29.01 34.80
N GLU A 83 62.83 28.60 33.54
CA GLU A 83 64.03 28.84 32.73
C GLU A 83 63.67 28.68 31.26
N GLU A 84 63.54 29.81 30.58
CA GLU A 84 63.44 29.94 29.14
C GLU A 84 64.79 30.49 28.68
N ASN A 85 65.57 29.70 27.92
CA ASN A 85 66.63 30.26 27.10
C ASN A 85 67.07 29.37 25.94
N SER A 86 67.24 30.06 24.82
CA SER A 86 68.01 29.72 23.62
C SER A 86 67.42 28.73 22.62
N ALA A 87 66.85 29.33 21.58
CA ALA A 87 66.80 28.79 20.23
C ALA A 87 68.22 28.51 19.69
N ALA A 88 68.35 27.39 18.95
CA ALA A 88 69.14 27.18 17.73
C ALA A 88 69.88 25.83 17.70
N SER A 89 69.20 24.79 17.23
CA SER A 89 69.81 23.82 16.31
C SER A 89 68.72 23.20 15.44
N THR A 90 68.58 23.77 14.24
CA THR A 90 67.85 23.19 13.12
C THR A 90 68.56 21.94 12.60
N ALA A 91 67.74 20.99 12.12
CA ALA A 91 68.08 19.88 11.22
C ALA A 91 68.73 18.62 11.82
N SER A 92 67.97 17.88 12.63
CA SER A 92 68.01 16.41 12.61
C SER A 92 66.78 15.81 13.31
N ALA A 93 65.62 15.80 12.64
CA ALA A 93 64.44 15.08 13.13
C ALA A 93 63.51 14.63 11.99
N LEU A 94 64.07 14.01 10.96
CA LEU A 94 63.36 12.97 10.20
C LEU A 94 63.88 11.61 10.69
N SER A 95 63.56 11.29 11.93
CA SER A 95 63.64 9.92 12.44
C SER A 95 62.30 9.68 13.11
N GLY A 96 61.41 8.98 12.42
CA GLY A 96 60.15 8.52 12.99
C GLY A 96 60.46 7.82 14.31
N LYS A 97 59.95 8.39 15.41
CA LYS A 97 60.02 7.75 16.72
C LYS A 97 59.38 6.37 16.57
N PRO A 98 60.08 5.26 16.86
CA PRO A 98 59.45 3.94 16.78
C PRO A 98 58.31 3.94 17.79
N ILE A 99 57.08 3.88 17.27
CA ILE A 99 55.86 3.79 18.07
C ILE A 99 56.06 2.58 18.99
N THR A 100 56.01 2.80 20.30
CA THR A 100 56.19 1.72 21.28
C THR A 100 55.03 0.73 21.18
N GLN A 101 55.25 -0.55 21.51
CA GLN A 101 54.23 -1.60 21.38
C GLN A 101 52.96 -1.31 22.19
N SER A 102 53.06 -0.51 23.26
CA SER A 102 51.94 0.02 24.03
C SER A 102 51.15 1.10 23.29
N GLU A 103 51.82 2.03 22.60
CA GLU A 103 51.21 3.06 21.77
C GLU A 103 50.48 2.46 20.57
N TYR A 104 51.04 1.41 19.94
CA TYR A 104 50.34 0.65 18.88
C TYR A 104 49.05 -0.01 19.38
N LYS A 105 49.09 -0.68 20.54
CA LYS A 105 47.89 -1.30 21.13
C LYS A 105 46.84 -0.27 21.52
N ALA A 106 47.27 0.89 22.03
CA ALA A 106 46.37 1.99 22.36
C ALA A 106 45.74 2.60 21.10
N LEU A 107 46.49 2.71 20.00
CA LEU A 107 46.00 3.21 18.72
C LEU A 107 45.06 2.20 18.06
N ASP A 108 45.39 0.91 18.04
CA ASP A 108 44.51 -0.19 17.58
C ASP A 108 43.19 -0.23 18.35
N THR A 109 43.23 -0.05 19.67
CA THR A 109 42.02 0.06 20.51
C THR A 109 41.17 1.27 20.12
N LYS A 110 41.80 2.42 19.84
CA LYS A 110 41.09 3.62 19.39
C LYS A 110 40.48 3.43 18.00
N VAL A 111 41.19 2.81 17.07
CA VAL A 111 40.69 2.51 15.71
C VAL A 111 39.47 1.61 15.80
N LYS A 112 39.54 0.48 16.52
CA LYS A 112 38.40 -0.42 16.72
C LYS A 112 37.19 0.27 17.38
N LEU A 113 37.45 1.16 18.34
CA LEU A 113 36.39 1.92 19.01
C LEU A 113 35.76 2.96 18.06
N LEU A 114 36.56 3.59 17.19
CA LEU A 114 36.06 4.51 16.17
C LEU A 114 35.27 3.78 15.09
N GLU A 115 35.75 2.64 14.60
CA GLU A 115 35.02 1.77 13.65
C GLU A 115 33.65 1.38 14.21
N ARG A 116 33.61 0.91 15.47
CA ARG A 116 32.34 0.59 16.15
C ARG A 116 31.42 1.80 16.29
N LYS A 117 31.97 3.00 16.57
CA LYS A 117 31.17 4.23 16.64
C LYS A 117 30.59 4.60 15.27
N PHE A 118 31.37 4.50 14.20
CA PHE A 118 30.90 4.72 12.84
C PHE A 118 29.83 3.72 12.44
N GLU A 119 29.97 2.44 12.80
CA GLU A 119 28.97 1.42 12.53
C GLU A 119 27.66 1.70 13.28
N VAL A 120 27.72 2.03 14.57
CA VAL A 120 26.55 2.42 15.37
C VAL A 120 25.89 3.68 14.80
N GLU A 121 26.66 4.70 14.42
CA GLU A 121 26.12 5.92 13.83
C GLU A 121 25.43 5.65 12.48
N LYS A 122 26.03 4.79 11.65
CA LYS A 122 25.42 4.33 10.41
C LYS A 122 24.12 3.59 10.68
N GLU A 123 24.09 2.63 11.59
CA GLU A 123 22.88 1.90 11.99
C GLU A 123 21.78 2.83 12.51
N VAL A 124 22.14 3.79 13.37
CA VAL A 124 21.21 4.81 13.88
C VAL A 124 20.68 5.66 12.74
N SER A 125 21.53 6.13 11.83
CA SER A 125 21.13 6.94 10.68
C SER A 125 20.23 6.16 9.71
N ASP A 126 20.52 4.88 9.47
CA ASP A 126 19.75 4.02 8.59
C ASP A 126 18.41 3.63 9.23
N ASN A 127 18.36 3.40 10.54
CA ASN A 127 17.12 3.19 11.28
C ASN A 127 16.26 4.46 11.31
N ALA A 128 16.86 5.64 11.52
CA ALA A 128 16.16 6.91 11.43
C ALA A 128 15.61 7.18 10.03
N ARG A 129 16.33 6.77 8.98
CA ARG A 129 15.85 6.85 7.59
C ARG A 129 14.69 5.91 7.33
N LYS A 130 14.69 4.69 7.88
CA LYS A 130 13.60 3.69 7.73
C LYS A 130 12.31 4.15 8.41
N SER A 131 12.42 4.71 9.62
CA SER A 131 11.27 5.21 10.38
C SER A 131 10.81 6.61 9.96
N ALA A 132 11.54 7.29 9.07
CA ALA A 132 11.17 8.61 8.59
C ALA A 132 9.78 8.60 7.93
N ALA A 133 8.93 9.54 8.33
CA ALA A 133 7.62 9.73 7.72
C ALA A 133 7.77 10.24 6.28
N LYS A 134 7.02 9.62 5.36
CA LYS A 134 6.86 10.01 3.97
C LYS A 134 5.39 10.31 3.71
N VAL A 135 5.14 11.41 3.02
CA VAL A 135 3.83 11.79 2.51
C VAL A 135 3.92 11.79 0.98
N ASP A 136 3.00 11.10 0.35
CA ASP A 136 2.87 10.98 -1.10
C ASP A 136 1.46 11.42 -1.49
N VAL A 137 1.39 12.34 -2.46
CA VAL A 137 0.15 12.84 -3.05
C VAL A 137 0.29 12.72 -4.55
N GLY A 138 -0.57 11.91 -5.17
CA GLY A 138 -0.51 11.68 -6.61
C GLY A 138 -1.76 11.01 -7.16
N GLN A 139 -1.63 10.38 -8.33
CA GLN A 139 -2.75 9.72 -9.02
C GLN A 139 -3.43 8.62 -8.17
N ASN A 140 -2.70 8.04 -7.23
CA ASN A 140 -3.18 6.99 -6.32
C ASN A 140 -3.82 7.55 -5.02
N GLY A 141 -4.07 8.85 -4.96
CA GLY A 141 -4.63 9.54 -3.81
C GLY A 141 -3.58 10.04 -2.83
N PHE A 142 -3.98 10.14 -1.57
CA PHE A 142 -3.12 10.55 -0.47
C PHE A 142 -2.60 9.32 0.27
N LYS A 143 -1.29 9.27 0.51
CA LYS A 143 -0.63 8.24 1.31
C LYS A 143 0.33 8.89 2.30
N ILE A 144 0.28 8.44 3.55
CA ILE A 144 1.29 8.73 4.57
C ILE A 144 1.83 7.40 5.11
N GLY A 145 3.13 7.32 5.40
CA GLY A 145 3.71 6.11 5.96
C GLY A 145 5.18 6.25 6.28
N THR A 146 5.77 5.21 6.86
CA THR A 146 7.21 5.12 7.11
C THR A 146 7.97 4.81 5.82
N ALA A 147 9.26 5.13 5.80
CA ALA A 147 10.10 4.97 4.61
C ALA A 147 10.35 3.50 4.24
N ASP A 148 10.37 2.61 5.23
CA ASP A 148 10.40 1.15 5.08
C ASP A 148 9.08 0.56 4.56
N GLY A 149 7.98 1.30 4.71
CA GLY A 149 6.66 0.88 4.31
C GLY A 149 5.94 -0.04 5.32
N ASP A 150 6.49 -0.23 6.51
CA ASP A 150 5.88 -1.08 7.55
C ASP A 150 4.59 -0.44 8.10
N TRP A 151 4.51 0.89 8.10
CA TRP A 151 3.34 1.64 8.51
C TRP A 151 2.85 2.49 7.34
N GLN A 152 1.62 2.28 6.92
CA GLN A 152 1.03 3.01 5.80
C GLN A 152 -0.43 3.31 6.09
N LEU A 153 -0.86 4.52 5.75
CA LEU A 153 -2.25 4.94 5.67
C LEU A 153 -2.46 5.56 4.28
N ARG A 154 -3.53 5.14 3.63
CA ARG A 154 -3.94 5.56 2.29
C ARG A 154 -5.38 6.03 2.38
N LEU A 155 -5.61 7.25 1.93
CA LEU A 155 -6.95 7.80 1.72
C LEU A 155 -7.23 7.80 0.23
N ARG A 156 -8.24 7.04 -0.17
CA ARG A 156 -8.69 6.91 -1.56
C ARG A 156 -10.17 7.15 -1.64
N GLY A 157 -10.65 7.47 -2.83
CA GLY A 157 -12.07 7.51 -3.09
C GLY A 157 -12.35 7.59 -4.57
N PHE A 158 -13.60 7.34 -4.93
CA PHE A 158 -14.08 7.54 -6.29
C PHE A 158 -15.58 7.88 -6.25
N ILE A 159 -16.00 8.63 -7.26
CA ILE A 159 -17.40 8.98 -7.49
C ILE A 159 -17.78 8.43 -8.85
N GLN A 160 -18.94 7.78 -8.93
CA GLN A 160 -19.57 7.36 -10.15
C GLN A 160 -20.97 7.97 -10.22
N ALA A 161 -21.16 8.81 -11.24
CA ALA A 161 -22.43 9.45 -11.54
C ALA A 161 -22.89 8.95 -12.92
N ASP A 162 -24.10 8.43 -12.98
CA ASP A 162 -24.65 7.79 -14.16
C ASP A 162 -26.01 8.42 -14.51
N PHE A 163 -26.31 8.45 -15.81
CA PHE A 163 -27.65 8.68 -16.32
C PHE A 163 -28.22 7.35 -16.81
N ALA A 164 -29.35 6.93 -16.25
CA ALA A 164 -30.11 5.80 -16.75
C ALA A 164 -31.33 6.35 -17.50
N GLY A 165 -31.45 6.04 -18.78
CA GLY A 165 -32.60 6.37 -19.61
C GLY A 165 -33.25 5.10 -20.15
N PHE A 166 -34.58 5.00 -20.08
CA PHE A 166 -35.33 3.80 -20.46
C PHE A 166 -36.23 4.07 -21.65
N LEU A 167 -36.15 3.20 -22.67
CA LEU A 167 -36.93 3.34 -23.90
C LEU A 167 -38.45 3.16 -23.72
N ASN A 168 -38.90 2.69 -22.55
CA ASN A 168 -40.31 2.47 -22.21
C ASN A 168 -40.61 2.92 -20.77
N ASP A 169 -40.35 4.20 -20.51
CA ASP A 169 -40.55 4.91 -19.23
C ASP A 169 -42.02 5.21 -18.89
N ASN A 170 -42.93 4.97 -19.84
CA ASN A 170 -44.38 5.15 -19.71
C ASN A 170 -45.13 3.91 -19.20
N LEU A 171 -44.43 2.83 -18.83
CA LEU A 171 -45.10 1.64 -18.29
C LEU A 171 -45.56 1.89 -16.83
N PRO A 172 -46.86 1.72 -16.53
CA PRO A 172 -47.35 1.84 -15.16
C PRO A 172 -46.60 0.87 -14.24
N GLY A 173 -46.07 1.40 -13.15
CA GLY A 173 -45.30 0.63 -12.19
C GLY A 173 -46.17 -0.42 -11.53
N ASN A 174 -46.00 -1.69 -11.89
CA ASN A 174 -46.57 -2.78 -11.12
C ASN A 174 -45.63 -3.06 -9.94
N GLY A 175 -46.06 -2.70 -8.73
CA GLY A 175 -45.36 -2.95 -7.48
C GLY A 175 -45.14 -4.44 -7.16
N THR A 176 -45.50 -5.36 -8.03
CA THR A 176 -45.23 -6.79 -7.89
C THR A 176 -45.14 -7.46 -9.27
N GLY A 177 -43.97 -7.97 -9.64
CA GLY A 177 -43.82 -8.97 -10.69
C GLY A 177 -43.29 -8.44 -12.03
N VAL A 178 -42.08 -8.86 -12.37
CA VAL A 178 -41.57 -8.85 -13.75
C VAL A 178 -42.24 -10.03 -14.47
N GLY A 179 -43.46 -9.82 -14.97
CA GLY A 179 -44.26 -10.84 -15.67
C GLY A 179 -44.65 -10.39 -17.08
N TRP A 180 -44.87 -11.36 -17.98
CA TRP A 180 -45.33 -11.14 -19.37
C TRP A 180 -46.78 -10.63 -19.46
N ASP A 181 -47.55 -10.67 -18.36
CA ASP A 181 -48.93 -10.17 -18.29
C ASP A 181 -49.05 -9.09 -17.22
N ASN A 182 -49.32 -7.86 -17.66
CA ASN A 182 -49.40 -6.66 -16.83
C ASN A 182 -50.84 -6.15 -16.68
N THR A 183 -51.83 -7.05 -16.70
CA THR A 183 -53.26 -6.68 -16.62
C THR A 183 -53.91 -6.97 -15.27
N LEU A 184 -53.31 -7.82 -14.42
CA LEU A 184 -53.87 -8.22 -13.13
C LEU A 184 -52.80 -8.20 -12.04
N GLY A 185 -53.10 -7.58 -10.89
CA GLY A 185 -52.28 -7.71 -9.68
C GLY A 185 -52.30 -9.14 -9.14
N ALA A 186 -51.37 -9.50 -8.24
CA ALA A 186 -51.21 -10.85 -7.69
C ALA A 186 -52.48 -11.48 -7.06
N ASN A 187 -53.52 -10.67 -6.79
CA ASN A 187 -54.81 -11.09 -6.24
C ASN A 187 -56.00 -10.91 -7.23
N GLY A 188 -55.76 -10.75 -8.53
CA GLY A 188 -56.82 -10.49 -9.52
C GLY A 188 -57.44 -9.08 -9.46
N ALA A 189 -56.85 -8.17 -8.68
CA ALA A 189 -57.27 -6.78 -8.59
C ALA A 189 -56.74 -5.96 -9.78
N PRO A 190 -57.49 -4.94 -10.25
CA PRO A 190 -56.98 -3.97 -11.22
C PRO A 190 -55.73 -3.29 -10.68
N ILE A 191 -54.70 -3.16 -11.51
CA ILE A 191 -53.44 -2.50 -11.13
C ILE A 191 -53.73 -1.00 -10.94
N THR A 192 -53.51 -0.48 -9.74
CA THR A 192 -53.54 0.97 -9.48
C THR A 192 -52.42 1.63 -10.26
N TYR A 193 -52.78 2.56 -11.15
CA TYR A 193 -51.83 3.32 -11.96
C TYR A 193 -50.98 4.23 -11.06
N TYR A 194 -49.73 3.83 -10.81
CA TYR A 194 -48.73 4.73 -10.28
C TYR A 194 -48.08 5.46 -11.47
N PRO A 195 -48.12 6.81 -11.54
CA PRO A 195 -47.51 7.61 -12.62
C PRO A 195 -45.97 7.51 -12.64
N ASN A 196 -45.40 6.71 -11.74
CA ASN A 196 -43.98 6.49 -11.55
C ASN A 196 -43.70 5.03 -11.98
N GLY A 197 -43.42 4.82 -13.28
CA GLY A 197 -43.03 3.50 -13.79
C GLY A 197 -41.79 2.94 -13.11
N LEU A 198 -41.57 1.62 -13.17
CA LEU A 198 -40.37 0.95 -12.65
C LEU A 198 -39.07 1.42 -13.33
N ALA A 199 -39.21 2.11 -14.46
CA ALA A 199 -38.15 2.59 -15.33
C ALA A 199 -38.23 4.12 -15.44
N GLN A 200 -37.77 4.81 -14.39
CA GLN A 200 -37.63 6.27 -14.42
C GLN A 200 -36.25 6.67 -14.92
N ASP A 201 -36.24 7.56 -15.90
CA ASP A 201 -35.06 8.28 -16.30
C ASP A 201 -34.49 9.04 -15.09
N ARG A 202 -33.22 8.81 -14.78
CA ARG A 202 -32.61 9.42 -13.60
C ARG A 202 -31.13 9.70 -13.79
N PHE A 203 -30.73 10.87 -13.31
CA PHE A 203 -29.35 11.13 -12.93
C PHE A 203 -29.17 10.65 -11.49
N GLN A 204 -28.15 9.84 -11.27
CA GLN A 204 -27.87 9.29 -9.94
C GLN A 204 -26.38 9.22 -9.70
N VAL A 205 -25.99 9.41 -8.44
CA VAL A 205 -24.64 9.06 -7.98
C VAL A 205 -24.72 7.63 -7.47
N THR A 206 -24.36 6.67 -8.31
CA THR A 206 -24.46 5.24 -7.96
C THR A 206 -23.45 4.84 -6.90
N ARG A 207 -22.27 5.49 -6.89
CA ARG A 207 -21.19 5.20 -5.95
C ARG A 207 -20.51 6.51 -5.57
N ALA A 208 -20.34 6.76 -4.29
CA ALA A 208 -19.49 7.84 -3.81
C ALA A 208 -18.71 7.29 -2.63
N ARG A 209 -17.63 6.59 -2.93
CA ARG A 209 -16.92 5.78 -1.94
C ARG A 209 -15.68 6.47 -1.44
N LEU A 210 -15.58 6.57 -0.12
CA LEU A 210 -14.36 6.97 0.58
C LEU A 210 -13.74 5.72 1.21
N GLN A 211 -12.43 5.57 1.09
CA GLN A 211 -11.68 4.39 1.51
C GLN A 211 -10.46 4.81 2.34
N PHE A 212 -10.40 4.28 3.55
CA PHE A 212 -9.24 4.31 4.42
C PHE A 212 -8.62 2.92 4.39
N ALA A 213 -7.44 2.81 3.79
CA ALA A 213 -6.72 1.55 3.71
C ALA A 213 -5.31 1.73 4.22
N GLY A 214 -4.67 0.69 4.72
CA GLY A 214 -3.33 0.83 5.26
C GLY A 214 -2.69 -0.49 5.62
N THR A 215 -1.43 -0.38 6.00
CA THR A 215 -0.59 -1.48 6.48
C THR A 215 -0.08 -1.09 7.86
N ILE A 216 -0.19 -2.01 8.81
CA ILE A 216 0.24 -1.86 10.20
C ILE A 216 1.35 -2.88 10.44
N ALA A 217 2.51 -2.39 10.89
CA ALA A 217 3.68 -3.19 11.22
C ALA A 217 4.03 -4.25 10.16
N LYS A 218 3.88 -3.93 8.86
CA LYS A 218 4.12 -4.80 7.70
C LYS A 218 3.21 -6.03 7.56
N TYR A 219 2.54 -6.49 8.62
CA TYR A 219 1.85 -7.78 8.64
C TYR A 219 0.34 -7.68 8.65
N THR A 220 -0.22 -6.48 8.79
CA THR A 220 -1.66 -6.30 8.89
C THR A 220 -2.13 -5.24 7.92
N ASP A 221 -2.84 -5.66 6.90
CA ASP A 221 -3.54 -4.75 6.00
C ASP A 221 -4.96 -4.54 6.49
N PHE A 222 -5.52 -3.35 6.26
CA PHE A 222 -6.92 -3.08 6.57
C PHE A 222 -7.57 -2.22 5.49
N LEU A 223 -8.90 -2.30 5.42
CA LEU A 223 -9.74 -1.46 4.60
C LEU A 223 -11.02 -1.12 5.34
N ILE A 224 -11.31 0.17 5.43
CA ILE A 224 -12.60 0.72 5.85
C ILE A 224 -13.10 1.58 4.70
N ALA A 225 -14.24 1.23 4.13
CA ALA A 225 -14.83 1.94 3.01
C ALA A 225 -16.27 2.32 3.31
N GLU A 226 -16.56 3.61 3.27
CA GLU A 226 -17.90 4.17 3.40
C GLU A 226 -18.42 4.57 2.01
N ASP A 227 -19.68 4.28 1.71
CA ASP A 227 -20.33 4.64 0.46
C ASP A 227 -21.48 5.61 0.71
N PHE A 228 -21.43 6.78 0.06
CA PHE A 228 -22.42 7.85 0.12
C PHE A 228 -23.35 7.87 -1.11
N GLY A 229 -23.20 6.89 -2.01
CA GLY A 229 -24.02 6.78 -3.22
C GLY A 229 -25.51 6.61 -2.90
N GLN A 230 -26.37 6.98 -3.85
CA GLN A 230 -27.83 6.82 -3.76
C GLN A 230 -28.46 7.56 -2.54
N GLY A 231 -27.78 8.58 -2.02
CA GLY A 231 -28.27 9.40 -0.90
C GLY A 231 -28.28 8.67 0.46
N GLN A 232 -27.49 7.60 0.61
CA GLN A 232 -27.37 6.82 1.84
C GLN A 232 -25.90 6.77 2.27
N SER A 233 -25.63 6.81 3.57
CA SER A 233 -24.30 6.48 4.13
C SER A 233 -24.34 5.03 4.59
N ARG A 234 -23.43 4.21 4.08
CA ARG A 234 -23.31 2.81 4.52
C ARG A 234 -21.86 2.34 4.54
N LEU A 235 -21.55 1.55 5.55
CA LEU A 235 -20.29 0.84 5.65
C LEU A 235 -20.24 -0.26 4.58
N PHE A 236 -19.36 -0.13 3.60
CA PHE A 236 -19.33 -1.00 2.43
C PHE A 236 -18.35 -2.17 2.57
N ASP A 237 -17.12 -1.86 3.02
CA ASP A 237 -16.08 -2.83 3.34
C ASP A 237 -15.45 -2.41 4.68
N ALA A 238 -15.21 -3.36 5.58
CA ALA A 238 -14.59 -3.09 6.88
C ALA A 238 -13.89 -4.36 7.37
N TRP A 239 -12.64 -4.54 6.96
CA TRP A 239 -11.89 -5.76 7.26
C TRP A 239 -10.43 -5.47 7.56
N ALA A 240 -9.81 -6.42 8.26
CA ALA A 240 -8.37 -6.51 8.48
C ALA A 240 -7.87 -7.88 8.02
N ASP A 241 -6.67 -7.91 7.44
CA ASP A 241 -5.97 -9.09 6.94
C ASP A 241 -4.62 -9.23 7.61
N PHE A 242 -4.40 -10.32 8.34
CA PHE A 242 -3.14 -10.65 8.97
C PHE A 242 -2.35 -11.62 8.08
N HIS A 243 -1.24 -11.16 7.54
CA HIS A 243 -0.47 -11.84 6.50
C HIS A 243 1.02 -12.00 6.89
N TYR A 244 1.28 -12.50 8.11
CA TYR A 244 2.66 -12.77 8.57
C TYR A 244 3.35 -13.86 7.73
N TYR A 245 2.60 -14.90 7.33
CA TYR A 245 3.07 -15.96 6.45
C TYR A 245 2.19 -16.01 5.21
N GLN A 246 2.73 -15.67 4.04
CA GLN A 246 1.93 -15.47 2.84
C GLN A 246 1.04 -16.68 2.43
N PRO A 247 1.51 -17.94 2.51
CA PRO A 247 0.65 -19.10 2.22
C PRO A 247 -0.49 -19.31 3.22
N LEU A 248 -0.49 -18.60 4.35
CA LEU A 248 -1.50 -18.70 5.40
C LEU A 248 -1.77 -17.31 6.02
N SER A 249 -2.68 -16.59 5.39
CA SER A 249 -3.16 -15.28 5.84
C SER A 249 -4.60 -15.38 6.35
N PHE A 250 -4.98 -14.48 7.26
CA PHE A 250 -6.28 -14.50 7.92
C PHE A 250 -6.97 -13.15 7.80
N ALA A 251 -8.13 -13.13 7.17
CA ALA A 251 -8.97 -11.96 7.03
C ALA A 251 -10.18 -12.03 7.98
N PHE A 252 -10.53 -10.89 8.58
CA PHE A 252 -11.69 -10.77 9.47
C PHE A 252 -12.47 -9.48 9.19
N GLY A 253 -13.79 -9.53 9.29
CA GLY A 253 -14.68 -8.37 9.20
C GLY A 253 -15.67 -8.47 8.04
N LYS A 254 -16.16 -7.31 7.59
CA LYS A 254 -17.10 -7.17 6.48
C LYS A 254 -16.35 -7.13 5.17
N MET A 255 -16.48 -8.17 4.35
CA MET A 255 -15.75 -8.33 3.10
C MET A 255 -16.57 -9.04 2.03
N LYS A 256 -15.98 -9.21 0.85
CA LYS A 256 -16.54 -10.03 -0.23
C LYS A 256 -16.33 -11.51 0.08
N GLY A 257 -17.35 -12.33 -0.17
CA GLY A 257 -17.17 -13.78 -0.20
C GLY A 257 -16.38 -14.23 -1.43
N PRO A 258 -15.68 -15.38 -1.36
CA PRO A 258 -14.75 -15.83 -2.39
C PRO A 258 -15.43 -16.38 -3.66
N GLN A 259 -16.75 -16.55 -3.69
CA GLN A 259 -17.46 -17.34 -4.70
C GLN A 259 -17.65 -16.69 -6.08
N ASP A 260 -17.65 -15.37 -6.18
CA ASP A 260 -18.03 -14.65 -7.39
C ASP A 260 -16.88 -13.79 -7.92
N LEU A 261 -16.32 -14.18 -9.07
CA LEU A 261 -15.14 -13.56 -9.68
C LEU A 261 -15.37 -12.09 -10.05
N GLU A 262 -16.53 -11.75 -10.62
CA GLU A 262 -16.85 -10.38 -11.04
C GLU A 262 -17.14 -9.49 -9.83
N ARG A 263 -17.73 -10.08 -8.78
CA ARG A 263 -17.92 -9.39 -7.50
C ARG A 263 -16.61 -9.08 -6.81
N LEU A 264 -15.65 -10.00 -6.87
CA LEU A 264 -14.31 -9.82 -6.31
C LEU A 264 -13.52 -8.70 -6.97
N GLN A 265 -13.79 -8.39 -8.24
CA GLN A 265 -13.27 -7.19 -8.89
C GLN A 265 -13.82 -5.90 -8.26
N THR A 266 -12.98 -4.87 -8.21
CA THR A 266 -13.42 -3.53 -7.79
C THR A 266 -14.38 -2.94 -8.83
N ALA A 267 -15.31 -2.10 -8.37
CA ALA A 267 -16.26 -1.43 -9.24
C ALA A 267 -15.57 -0.52 -10.29
N THR A 268 -14.36 -0.02 -9.98
CA THR A 268 -13.56 0.82 -10.90
C THR A 268 -12.86 0.02 -12.00
N ASN A 269 -12.85 -1.32 -11.93
CA ASN A 269 -12.16 -2.19 -12.88
C ASN A 269 -13.14 -3.08 -13.65
N LEU A 270 -14.43 -2.75 -13.65
CA LEU A 270 -15.42 -3.45 -14.45
C LEU A 270 -15.31 -3.02 -15.92
N VAL A 271 -15.58 -3.95 -16.83
CA VAL A 271 -15.63 -3.66 -18.27
C VAL A 271 -16.94 -2.94 -18.65
N PHE A 272 -18.02 -3.29 -17.96
CA PHE A 272 -19.35 -2.68 -18.10
C PHE A 272 -19.66 -1.79 -16.88
N ASP A 273 -20.65 -0.90 -16.98
CA ASP A 273 -21.01 0.01 -15.86
C ASP A 273 -21.53 -0.78 -14.63
N GLN A 274 -22.25 -1.87 -14.89
CA GLN A 274 -22.78 -2.78 -13.89
C GLN A 274 -22.18 -4.17 -14.02
N ARG A 275 -22.26 -4.90 -12.91
CA ARG A 275 -21.94 -6.32 -12.90
C ARG A 275 -23.01 -7.11 -13.64
N GLY A 276 -22.65 -8.27 -14.18
CA GLY A 276 -23.58 -9.20 -14.79
C GLY A 276 -24.63 -9.74 -13.80
N TYR A 277 -25.76 -10.18 -14.35
CA TYR A 277 -26.83 -10.84 -13.61
C TYR A 277 -26.41 -12.07 -12.78
N PRO A 278 -25.41 -12.90 -13.19
CA PRO A 278 -24.97 -14.02 -12.37
C PRO A 278 -24.52 -13.61 -10.96
N THR A 279 -24.01 -12.38 -10.81
CA THR A 279 -23.63 -11.87 -9.50
C THR A 279 -24.81 -11.73 -8.54
N GLN A 280 -26.04 -11.66 -9.06
CA GLN A 280 -27.23 -11.57 -8.23
C GLN A 280 -27.53 -12.84 -7.42
N LEU A 281 -26.87 -13.96 -7.72
CA LEU A 281 -27.01 -15.25 -7.03
C LEU A 281 -26.00 -15.44 -5.88
N SER A 282 -25.23 -14.40 -5.56
CA SER A 282 -24.30 -14.43 -4.44
C SER A 282 -24.56 -13.25 -3.52
N ALA A 283 -24.24 -13.42 -2.24
CA ALA A 283 -24.18 -12.31 -1.30
C ALA A 283 -23.25 -11.20 -1.82
N ASN A 284 -23.61 -9.95 -1.55
CA ASN A 284 -22.80 -8.81 -1.97
C ASN A 284 -21.56 -8.62 -1.07
N ARG A 285 -21.80 -8.66 0.24
CA ARG A 285 -20.83 -8.57 1.33
C ARG A 285 -21.32 -9.39 2.50
N GLN A 286 -20.38 -9.89 3.29
CA GLN A 286 -20.69 -10.65 4.49
C GLN A 286 -19.68 -10.31 5.59
N VAL A 287 -20.15 -10.36 6.84
CA VAL A 287 -19.29 -10.32 8.01
C VAL A 287 -18.85 -11.73 8.34
N GLY A 288 -17.54 -11.94 8.48
CA GLY A 288 -17.00 -13.26 8.79
C GLY A 288 -15.49 -13.27 8.94
N ALA A 289 -14.94 -14.48 8.87
CA ALA A 289 -13.53 -14.77 8.92
C ALA A 289 -13.15 -15.67 7.75
N MET A 290 -11.97 -15.47 7.18
CA MET A 290 -11.48 -16.24 6.05
C MET A 290 -9.99 -16.51 6.19
N VAL A 291 -9.58 -17.72 5.87
CA VAL A 291 -8.19 -18.06 5.63
C VAL A 291 -7.93 -18.06 4.13
N HIS A 292 -6.79 -17.53 3.73
CA HIS A 292 -6.38 -17.53 2.33
C HIS A 292 -4.87 -17.65 2.18
N GLY A 293 -4.45 -18.08 1.00
CA GLY A 293 -3.04 -18.20 0.71
C GLY A 293 -2.77 -18.27 -0.78
N GLU A 294 -1.54 -17.93 -1.12
CA GLU A 294 -1.05 -17.84 -2.49
C GLU A 294 0.29 -18.56 -2.63
N PHE A 295 0.50 -19.16 -3.79
CA PHE A 295 1.70 -19.91 -4.13
C PHE A 295 2.23 -19.46 -5.49
N GLY A 296 3.51 -19.09 -5.51
CA GLY A 296 4.24 -18.76 -6.72
C GLY A 296 4.34 -19.95 -7.68
N GLY A 297 4.69 -19.66 -8.92
CA GLY A 297 4.96 -20.71 -9.91
C GLY A 297 6.21 -21.52 -9.54
N PRO A 298 6.41 -22.71 -10.14
CA PRO A 298 7.61 -23.50 -9.90
C PRO A 298 8.90 -22.69 -10.14
N GLY A 299 9.72 -22.54 -9.09
CA GLY A 299 10.98 -21.79 -9.14
C GLY A 299 10.87 -20.27 -8.96
N PHE A 300 9.70 -19.74 -8.61
CA PHE A 300 9.49 -18.31 -8.36
C PHE A 300 8.98 -18.04 -6.94
N ASP A 301 9.49 -16.98 -6.34
CA ASP A 301 8.98 -16.50 -5.04
C ASP A 301 7.56 -15.96 -5.19
N THR A 302 6.71 -16.30 -4.22
CA THR A 302 5.34 -15.78 -4.15
C THR A 302 5.38 -14.28 -3.88
N LYS A 303 4.59 -13.48 -4.60
CA LYS A 303 4.47 -12.03 -4.36
C LYS A 303 3.16 -11.70 -3.68
N TYR A 304 3.20 -11.18 -2.47
CA TYR A 304 1.99 -10.77 -1.77
C TYR A 304 1.39 -9.53 -2.44
N VAL A 305 0.09 -9.60 -2.74
CA VAL A 305 -0.71 -8.47 -3.17
C VAL A 305 -1.66 -8.11 -2.04
N SER A 306 -1.66 -6.85 -1.60
CA SER A 306 -2.51 -6.31 -0.52
C SER A 306 -3.99 -6.24 -0.93
N ASN A 307 -4.59 -7.38 -1.27
CA ASN A 307 -5.96 -7.53 -1.70
C ASN A 307 -6.43 -8.99 -1.54
N ILE A 308 -7.18 -9.25 -0.47
CA ILE A 308 -7.75 -10.57 -0.15
C ILE A 308 -8.54 -11.17 -1.33
N SER A 309 -9.14 -10.32 -2.18
CA SER A 309 -10.04 -10.75 -3.25
C SER A 309 -9.35 -11.09 -4.57
N HIS A 310 -8.07 -10.76 -4.74
CA HIS A 310 -7.41 -10.83 -6.04
C HIS A 310 -5.96 -11.32 -5.94
N SER A 311 -5.77 -12.60 -6.24
CA SER A 311 -4.47 -13.20 -6.44
C SER A 311 -4.09 -13.15 -7.92
N THR A 312 -2.82 -12.88 -8.20
CA THR A 312 -2.25 -13.08 -9.56
C THR A 312 -1.31 -14.27 -9.61
N GLU A 313 -1.16 -14.97 -8.49
CA GLU A 313 -0.22 -16.06 -8.31
C GLU A 313 -0.65 -17.33 -9.03
N PHE A 314 0.31 -18.26 -9.17
CA PHE A 314 0.13 -19.51 -9.91
C PHE A 314 -1.02 -20.34 -9.33
N PHE A 315 -1.10 -20.41 -8.00
CA PHE A 315 -2.21 -21.05 -7.30
C PHE A 315 -2.61 -20.24 -6.06
N SER A 316 -3.90 -20.21 -5.76
CA SER A 316 -4.45 -19.55 -4.59
C SER A 316 -5.67 -20.29 -4.07
N TYR A 317 -5.86 -20.21 -2.75
CA TYR A 317 -7.02 -20.79 -2.08
C TYR A 317 -7.60 -19.78 -1.09
N GLN A 318 -8.90 -19.86 -0.89
CA GLN A 318 -9.67 -19.07 0.07
C GLN A 318 -10.71 -19.99 0.70
N ALA A 319 -10.85 -19.96 2.01
CA ALA A 319 -11.88 -20.70 2.74
C ALA A 319 -12.33 -19.88 3.95
N GLY A 320 -13.63 -19.66 4.11
CA GLY A 320 -14.15 -18.79 5.14
C GLY A 320 -15.48 -19.22 5.71
N ILE A 321 -15.75 -18.72 6.91
CA ILE A 321 -17.01 -18.82 7.62
C ILE A 321 -17.60 -17.41 7.77
N PHE A 322 -18.85 -17.27 7.41
CA PHE A 322 -19.56 -16.00 7.39
C PHE A 322 -20.91 -16.15 8.08
N ASN A 323 -21.49 -15.02 8.47
CA ASN A 323 -22.84 -15.00 9.02
C ASN A 323 -23.92 -15.38 8.01
N GLY A 324 -23.59 -15.46 6.72
CA GLY A 324 -24.55 -15.64 5.64
C GLY A 324 -25.28 -14.34 5.33
N SER A 325 -25.69 -14.18 4.07
CA SER A 325 -26.53 -13.08 3.62
C SER A 325 -27.34 -13.59 2.44
N PHE A 326 -28.60 -13.15 2.31
CA PHE A 326 -29.34 -13.54 1.10
C PHE A 326 -28.66 -12.99 -0.16
N ASP A 327 -28.98 -13.63 -1.26
CA ASP A 327 -28.53 -13.30 -2.60
C ASP A 327 -28.75 -11.82 -2.92
N ASN A 328 -27.68 -11.15 -3.35
CA ASN A 328 -27.64 -9.74 -3.69
C ASN A 328 -28.26 -8.76 -2.66
N GLN A 329 -28.27 -9.13 -1.37
CA GLN A 329 -28.80 -8.24 -0.34
C GLN A 329 -28.11 -6.88 -0.33
N ALA A 330 -28.90 -5.88 0.04
CA ALA A 330 -28.40 -4.54 0.23
C ALA A 330 -27.30 -4.55 1.30
N VAL A 331 -26.17 -3.90 1.02
CA VAL A 331 -24.96 -4.01 1.84
C VAL A 331 -25.17 -3.60 3.30
N GLN A 332 -26.06 -2.65 3.56
CA GLN A 332 -26.42 -2.20 4.91
C GLN A 332 -27.18 -3.27 5.73
N ASN A 333 -27.81 -4.25 5.07
CA ASN A 333 -28.54 -5.33 5.74
C ASN A 333 -27.62 -6.51 6.11
N SER A 334 -26.36 -6.47 5.69
CA SER A 334 -25.35 -7.49 6.00
C SER A 334 -24.49 -7.14 7.22
N ASP A 335 -24.79 -6.04 7.91
CA ASP A 335 -24.05 -5.56 9.10
C ASP A 335 -24.46 -6.25 10.40
N SER A 336 -25.70 -6.74 10.47
CA SER A 336 -26.26 -7.40 11.65
C SER A 336 -26.68 -8.82 11.32
N THR A 337 -26.50 -9.75 12.25
CA THR A 337 -26.98 -11.13 12.10
C THR A 337 -28.43 -11.22 12.55
N SER A 338 -29.35 -11.51 11.64
CA SER A 338 -30.73 -11.89 12.00
C SER A 338 -30.88 -13.39 12.24
N PHE A 339 -29.83 -14.17 11.99
CA PHE A 339 -29.87 -15.63 11.88
C PHE A 339 -28.68 -16.27 12.61
N SER A 340 -28.91 -17.44 13.22
CA SER A 340 -27.87 -18.22 13.91
C SER A 340 -27.02 -19.03 12.92
N GLN A 341 -27.57 -19.29 11.73
CA GLN A 341 -26.94 -20.02 10.63
C GLN A 341 -25.58 -19.43 10.24
N LYS A 342 -24.74 -20.27 9.62
CA LYS A 342 -23.42 -19.89 9.12
C LYS A 342 -23.27 -20.34 7.68
N GLU A 343 -22.61 -19.49 6.90
CA GLU A 343 -22.24 -19.78 5.53
C GLU A 343 -20.75 -20.15 5.47
N TYR A 344 -20.47 -21.28 4.85
CA TYR A 344 -19.12 -21.73 4.55
C TYR A 344 -18.88 -21.50 3.07
N ALA A 345 -17.82 -20.76 2.73
CA ALA A 345 -17.49 -20.47 1.34
C ALA A 345 -16.03 -20.80 1.06
N GLY A 346 -15.77 -21.30 -0.15
CA GLY A 346 -14.44 -21.70 -0.58
C GLY A 346 -14.20 -21.39 -2.04
N ARG A 347 -12.93 -21.11 -2.37
CA ARG A 347 -12.44 -20.96 -3.73
C ARG A 347 -11.04 -21.49 -3.87
N VAL A 348 -10.77 -22.13 -4.99
CA VAL A 348 -9.43 -22.39 -5.50
C VAL A 348 -9.30 -21.76 -6.88
N PHE A 349 -8.15 -21.16 -7.17
CA PHE A 349 -7.92 -20.48 -8.43
C PHE A 349 -6.46 -20.60 -8.85
N ALA A 350 -6.23 -20.85 -10.14
CA ALA A 350 -4.90 -21.04 -10.70
C ALA A 350 -4.69 -20.21 -11.97
N HIS A 351 -3.46 -19.72 -12.14
CA HIS A 351 -2.97 -19.09 -13.38
C HIS A 351 -1.83 -19.94 -13.95
N PRO A 352 -2.14 -21.09 -14.58
CA PRO A 352 -1.15 -22.09 -14.93
C PRO A 352 -0.12 -21.60 -15.95
N PHE A 353 -0.49 -20.64 -16.81
CA PHE A 353 0.35 -20.14 -17.89
C PHE A 353 1.03 -18.81 -17.59
N ARG A 354 1.05 -18.36 -16.33
CA ARG A 354 1.64 -17.05 -15.97
C ARG A 354 3.08 -16.86 -16.45
N SER A 355 3.85 -17.96 -16.49
CA SER A 355 5.23 -17.98 -16.97
C SER A 355 5.39 -18.42 -18.44
N ALA A 356 4.29 -18.60 -19.18
CA ALA A 356 4.35 -18.98 -20.59
C ALA A 356 4.89 -17.84 -21.45
N GLU A 357 5.61 -18.13 -22.53
CA GLU A 357 6.14 -17.11 -23.44
C GLU A 357 5.05 -16.45 -24.29
N PHE A 358 3.92 -17.15 -24.49
CA PHE A 358 2.81 -16.68 -25.31
C PHE A 358 1.87 -15.76 -24.53
N GLU A 359 1.96 -14.45 -24.79
CA GLU A 359 1.23 -13.39 -24.08
C GLU A 359 -0.29 -13.64 -23.91
N PRO A 360 -1.05 -14.10 -24.93
CA PRO A 360 -2.50 -14.22 -24.83
C PRO A 360 -2.99 -15.20 -23.76
N ILE A 361 -2.19 -16.21 -23.39
CA ILE A 361 -2.57 -17.20 -22.37
C ILE A 361 -1.96 -16.91 -21.00
N GLN A 362 -0.99 -15.99 -20.91
CA GLN A 362 -0.30 -15.69 -19.64
C GLN A 362 -1.25 -15.26 -18.52
N ARG A 363 -2.37 -14.63 -18.89
CA ARG A 363 -3.39 -14.13 -17.97
C ARG A 363 -4.60 -15.06 -17.84
N LEU A 364 -4.56 -16.24 -18.46
CA LEU A 364 -5.63 -17.23 -18.35
C LEU A 364 -5.67 -17.78 -16.92
N GLY A 365 -6.79 -17.55 -16.26
CA GLY A 365 -7.09 -18.06 -14.93
C GLY A 365 -8.25 -19.04 -14.96
N ILE A 366 -8.15 -20.12 -14.19
CA ILE A 366 -9.20 -21.13 -14.03
C ILE A 366 -9.39 -21.35 -12.54
N GLY A 367 -10.64 -21.50 -12.10
CA GLY A 367 -10.88 -21.88 -10.72
C GLY A 367 -12.31 -22.33 -10.46
N PHE A 368 -12.49 -22.84 -9.25
CA PHE A 368 -13.74 -23.38 -8.75
C PHE A 368 -14.04 -22.69 -7.43
N ALA A 369 -15.30 -22.32 -7.23
CA ALA A 369 -15.76 -21.73 -6.00
C ALA A 369 -17.18 -22.20 -5.68
N GLY A 370 -17.52 -22.17 -4.41
CA GLY A 370 -18.84 -22.55 -3.93
C GLY A 370 -19.04 -22.14 -2.48
N ASN A 371 -20.30 -22.10 -2.07
CA ASN A 371 -20.71 -21.84 -0.72
C ASN A 371 -21.82 -22.80 -0.29
N TYR A 372 -21.90 -23.03 1.01
CA TYR A 372 -22.91 -23.86 1.64
C TYR A 372 -23.37 -23.17 2.92
N THR A 373 -24.69 -23.02 3.05
CA THR A 373 -25.32 -22.45 4.24
C THR A 373 -26.15 -23.53 4.89
N ASP A 374 -25.88 -23.76 6.17
CA ASP A 374 -26.67 -24.64 7.01
C ASP A 374 -27.96 -23.90 7.36
N PHE A 375 -29.08 -24.21 6.68
CA PHE A 375 -30.36 -23.49 6.80
C PHE A 375 -31.28 -24.05 7.87
#